data_AF-A0AAJ1BQ08-F1
#
_entry.id   AF-A0AAJ1BQ08-F1
#
_cell.length_a   1.000
_cell.length_b   1.000
_cell.length_c   1.000
_cell.angle_alpha   90.00
_cell.angle_beta   90.00
_cell.angle_gamma   90.00
#
_symmetry.space_group_name_H-M   'P 1'
#
loop_
_entity.id
_entity.type
_entity.pdbx_description
1 polymer ?
#
loop_
_entity_poly.entity_id
_entity_poly.type
_entity_poly.pdbx_seq_one_letter_code
_entity_poly.pdbx_strand_id
1 'polypeptide(L)'
;MDAEIVGDEPTGSNLPESVSRLLERARALPVPVLAVAALIVVGSSGGAILYGDDIISWIKGEPDYELIEFDSEQARVYAQSLVDMGHPEWEGRLSGTVEEKNAAEAIKFNFSSMGIPATLEEFDVPMFVIGNDPALSMCTPGDIGSIIGGPTPCTITDVNRDIVEFTHREDYVIQGYSGSSFIRYVDDITVVDLGTGNESADWASAANGVGLVWLEPETEGNTALFQRGADNDLAGLITINDKQNCDELVADDCVPYFKSVGISSIEPIPE
;
A
#
# COMPACT_ATOMS: atom_id res chain seq x y z
N MET A 1 29.77 -75.65 9.70
CA MET A 1 30.04 -76.60 8.61
C MET A 1 31.18 -76.05 7.81
N ASP A 2 32.18 -76.90 7.70
CA ASP A 2 33.54 -76.68 7.27
C ASP A 2 33.67 -76.28 5.79
N ALA A 3 34.82 -75.68 5.49
CA ALA A 3 35.22 -75.16 4.20
C ALA A 3 35.47 -76.24 3.14
N GLU A 4 35.32 -75.88 1.86
CA GLU A 4 36.27 -76.34 0.83
C GLU A 4 36.42 -75.28 -0.27
N ILE A 5 37.69 -75.04 -0.61
CA ILE A 5 38.21 -74.14 -1.64
C ILE A 5 38.25 -74.92 -2.95
N VAL A 6 37.82 -74.32 -4.06
CA VAL A 6 38.27 -74.73 -5.40
C VAL A 6 38.93 -73.50 -6.04
N GLY A 7 40.24 -73.60 -6.22
CA GLY A 7 41.04 -72.58 -6.85
C GLY A 7 40.85 -72.56 -8.37
N ASP A 8 41.04 -71.37 -8.94
CA ASP A 8 41.52 -71.26 -10.31
C ASP A 8 42.57 -70.14 -10.38
N GLU A 9 43.66 -70.43 -11.08
CA GLU A 9 44.86 -69.61 -11.24
C GLU A 9 44.65 -68.42 -12.20
N PRO A 10 45.56 -67.43 -12.22
CA PRO A 10 45.24 -66.08 -12.67
C PRO A 10 45.18 -65.99 -14.19
N THR A 11 44.01 -65.70 -14.74
CA THR A 11 43.88 -65.36 -16.16
C THR A 11 44.42 -63.95 -16.38
N GLY A 12 45.51 -63.88 -17.14
CA GLY A 12 46.25 -62.65 -17.44
C GLY A 12 45.33 -61.52 -17.89
N SER A 13 45.48 -60.38 -17.24
CA SER A 13 44.85 -59.14 -17.68
C SER A 13 45.42 -58.75 -19.04
N ASN A 14 44.63 -58.95 -20.10
CA ASN A 14 44.89 -58.35 -21.39
C ASN A 14 44.70 -56.83 -21.25
N LEU A 15 45.74 -56.14 -20.79
CA LEU A 15 45.85 -54.70 -20.88
C LEU A 15 45.77 -54.31 -22.36
N PRO A 16 44.90 -53.36 -22.75
CA PRO A 16 44.82 -52.88 -24.13
C PRO A 16 46.21 -52.47 -24.63
N GLU A 17 46.54 -52.78 -25.89
CA GLU A 17 47.86 -52.44 -26.48
C GLU A 17 48.27 -50.97 -26.31
N SER A 18 47.29 -50.07 -26.20
CA SER A 18 47.52 -48.65 -25.91
C SER A 18 48.10 -48.42 -24.52
N VAL A 19 47.65 -49.19 -23.52
CA VAL A 19 48.07 -49.07 -22.12
C VAL A 19 49.42 -49.74 -21.89
N SER A 20 49.68 -50.88 -22.54
CA SER A 20 50.99 -51.55 -22.47
C SER A 20 52.10 -50.70 -23.10
N ARG A 21 51.84 -50.07 -24.26
CA ARG A 21 52.79 -49.13 -24.89
C ARG A 21 53.03 -47.87 -24.05
N LEU A 22 52.01 -47.38 -23.34
CA LEU A 22 52.16 -46.28 -22.38
C LEU A 22 53.04 -46.67 -21.19
N LEU A 23 52.89 -47.90 -20.68
CA LEU A 23 53.66 -48.45 -19.57
C LEU A 23 55.13 -48.68 -19.92
N GLU A 24 55.42 -49.21 -21.11
CA GLU A 24 56.79 -49.36 -21.61
C GLU A 24 57.48 -48.01 -21.81
N ARG A 25 56.74 -47.03 -22.35
CA ARG A 25 57.26 -45.67 -22.56
C ARG A 25 57.49 -44.93 -21.25
N ALA A 26 56.68 -45.19 -20.22
CA ALA A 26 56.88 -44.66 -18.87
C ALA A 26 58.13 -45.27 -18.20
N ARG A 27 58.38 -46.57 -18.36
CA ARG A 27 59.58 -47.23 -17.81
C ARG A 27 60.90 -46.79 -18.46
N ALA A 28 60.85 -46.24 -19.68
CA ALA A 28 62.02 -45.72 -20.39
C ALA A 28 62.41 -44.29 -20.00
N LEU A 29 61.63 -43.63 -19.13
CA LEU A 29 61.89 -42.25 -18.71
C LEU A 29 62.79 -42.20 -17.46
N PRO A 30 63.70 -41.22 -17.35
CA PRO A 30 64.50 -41.01 -16.14
C PRO A 30 63.59 -40.80 -14.92
N VAL A 31 63.94 -41.40 -13.78
CA VAL A 31 63.20 -41.32 -12.50
C VAL A 31 62.75 -39.90 -12.11
N PRO A 32 63.54 -38.82 -12.33
CA PRO A 32 63.09 -37.45 -12.04
C PRO A 32 61.89 -37.00 -12.88
N VAL A 33 61.79 -37.45 -14.14
CA VAL A 33 60.70 -37.08 -15.06
C VAL A 33 59.38 -37.75 -14.62
N LEU A 34 59.45 -38.98 -14.15
CA LEU A 34 58.29 -39.69 -13.59
C LEU A 34 57.80 -39.04 -12.29
N ALA A 35 58.71 -38.58 -11.43
CA ALA A 35 58.35 -37.87 -10.21
C ALA A 35 57.66 -36.53 -10.50
N VAL A 36 58.15 -35.77 -11.48
CA VAL A 36 57.53 -34.50 -11.91
C VAL A 36 56.16 -34.76 -12.55
N ALA A 37 56.04 -35.77 -13.42
CA ALA A 37 54.76 -36.13 -14.03
C ALA A 37 53.72 -36.58 -12.99
N ALA A 38 54.13 -37.38 -12.00
CA ALA A 38 53.26 -37.78 -10.90
C ALA A 38 52.81 -36.59 -10.05
N LEU A 39 53.71 -35.63 -9.76
CA LEU A 39 53.36 -34.39 -9.04
C LEU A 39 52.39 -33.51 -9.83
N ILE A 40 52.53 -33.43 -11.15
CA ILE A 40 51.60 -32.68 -12.01
C ILE A 40 50.22 -33.34 -12.02
N VAL A 41 50.16 -34.67 -12.13
CA VAL A 41 48.88 -35.41 -12.11
C VAL A 41 48.20 -35.28 -10.74
N VAL A 42 48.94 -35.48 -9.65
CA VAL A 42 48.40 -35.34 -8.27
C VAL A 42 47.99 -33.89 -7.99
N GLY A 43 48.79 -32.92 -8.45
CA GLY A 43 48.47 -31.48 -8.36
C GLY A 43 47.22 -31.09 -9.16
N SER A 44 47.01 -31.72 -10.33
CA SER A 44 45.81 -31.49 -11.15
C SER A 44 44.54 -32.10 -10.54
N SER A 45 44.64 -33.22 -9.82
CA SER A 45 43.50 -33.82 -9.11
C SER A 45 43.12 -33.10 -7.81
N GLY A 46 44.05 -32.39 -7.16
CA GLY A 46 43.78 -31.63 -5.94
C GLY A 46 43.03 -30.31 -6.16
N GLY A 47 43.24 -29.66 -7.32
CA GLY A 47 42.56 -28.41 -7.66
C GLY A 47 41.06 -28.56 -7.89
N ALA A 48 40.62 -29.67 -8.50
CA ALA A 48 39.21 -29.89 -8.83
C ALA A 48 38.29 -30.05 -7.59
N ILE A 49 38.84 -30.50 -6.45
CA ILE A 49 38.08 -30.72 -5.21
C ILE A 49 37.99 -29.42 -4.38
N LEU A 50 39.02 -28.56 -4.43
CA LEU A 50 39.06 -27.32 -3.64
C LEU A 50 38.38 -26.14 -4.34
N TYR A 51 38.25 -26.17 -5.67
CA TYR A 51 37.63 -25.10 -6.48
C TYR A 51 36.31 -25.53 -7.13
N GLY A 52 35.64 -26.56 -6.61
CA GLY A 52 34.39 -27.08 -7.19
C GLY A 52 33.30 -26.01 -7.32
N ASP A 53 33.14 -25.15 -6.32
CA ASP A 53 32.12 -24.10 -6.32
C ASP A 53 32.46 -22.95 -7.29
N ASP A 54 33.74 -22.56 -7.40
CA ASP A 54 34.21 -21.54 -8.35
C ASP A 54 34.21 -22.06 -9.80
N ILE A 55 34.42 -23.35 -10.01
CA ILE A 55 34.29 -23.98 -11.33
C ILE A 55 32.82 -24.09 -11.73
N ILE A 56 31.92 -24.35 -10.78
CA ILE A 56 30.47 -24.35 -11.04
C ILE A 56 29.96 -22.95 -11.37
N SER A 57 30.45 -21.90 -10.72
CA SER A 57 30.10 -20.50 -11.07
C SER A 57 30.69 -20.08 -12.42
N TRP A 58 31.92 -20.52 -12.74
CA TRP A 58 32.55 -20.29 -14.05
C TRP A 58 31.87 -21.05 -15.20
N ILE A 59 31.39 -22.28 -14.96
CA ILE A 59 30.63 -23.08 -15.94
C ILE A 59 29.21 -22.55 -16.13
N LYS A 60 28.58 -22.00 -15.08
CA LYS A 60 27.20 -21.50 -15.14
C LYS A 60 27.07 -20.13 -15.79
N GLY A 61 28.18 -19.41 -16.00
CA GLY A 61 28.14 -18.04 -16.50
C GLY A 61 27.46 -17.08 -15.53
N GLU A 62 27.61 -15.78 -15.76
CA GLU A 62 26.75 -14.77 -15.13
C GLU A 62 25.30 -15.17 -15.45
N PRO A 63 24.37 -15.21 -14.47
CA PRO A 63 22.97 -15.48 -14.77
C PRO A 63 22.51 -14.47 -15.82
N ASP A 64 21.94 -14.97 -16.91
CA ASP A 64 21.39 -14.12 -17.96
C ASP A 64 20.13 -13.47 -17.36
N TYR A 65 20.28 -12.23 -16.91
CA TYR A 65 19.18 -11.47 -16.35
C TYR A 65 18.29 -11.01 -17.49
N GLU A 66 17.19 -11.72 -17.72
CA GLU A 66 16.14 -11.22 -18.59
C GLU A 66 15.43 -10.09 -17.84
N LEU A 67 15.56 -8.86 -18.33
CA LEU A 67 14.79 -7.73 -17.82
C LEU A 67 13.33 -8.02 -18.10
N ILE A 68 12.55 -8.30 -17.05
CA ILE A 68 11.10 -8.42 -17.16
C ILE A 68 10.58 -7.05 -17.58
N GLU A 69 10.09 -6.95 -18.82
CA GLU A 69 9.46 -5.72 -19.27
C GLU A 69 8.17 -5.48 -18.50
N PHE A 70 7.94 -4.24 -18.12
CA PHE A 70 6.68 -3.84 -17.51
C PHE A 70 5.54 -3.99 -18.53
N ASP A 71 4.56 -4.83 -18.22
CA ASP A 71 3.35 -4.99 -19.01
C ASP A 71 2.24 -4.07 -18.48
N SER A 72 2.02 -2.96 -19.19
CA SER A 72 0.96 -1.99 -18.85
C SER A 72 -0.45 -2.55 -18.97
N GLU A 73 -0.68 -3.52 -19.86
CA GLU A 73 -2.00 -4.13 -20.05
C GLU A 73 -2.30 -5.04 -18.86
N GLN A 74 -1.33 -5.85 -18.45
CA GLN A 74 -1.44 -6.69 -17.27
C GLN A 74 -1.62 -5.85 -16.00
N ALA A 75 -0.86 -4.75 -15.84
CA ALA A 75 -1.01 -3.84 -14.71
C ALA A 75 -2.42 -3.23 -14.65
N ARG A 76 -2.98 -2.84 -15.81
CA ARG A 76 -4.36 -2.34 -15.90
C ARG A 76 -5.38 -3.41 -15.51
N VAL A 77 -5.21 -4.66 -15.94
CA VAL A 77 -6.10 -5.77 -15.57
C VAL A 77 -6.09 -6.00 -14.07
N TYR A 78 -4.91 -6.02 -13.43
CA TYR A 78 -4.84 -6.14 -11.97
C TYR A 78 -5.49 -4.95 -11.27
N ALA A 79 -5.22 -3.71 -11.72
CA ALA A 79 -5.84 -2.53 -11.14
C ALA A 79 -7.37 -2.57 -11.25
N GLN A 80 -7.91 -2.93 -12.42
CA GLN A 80 -9.34 -3.05 -12.63
C GLN A 80 -9.94 -4.16 -11.76
N SER A 81 -9.28 -5.31 -11.64
CA SER A 81 -9.76 -6.40 -10.78
C SER A 81 -9.88 -5.98 -9.31
N LEU A 82 -8.99 -5.10 -8.85
CA LEU A 82 -9.10 -4.52 -7.51
C LEU A 82 -10.30 -3.59 -7.42
N VAL A 83 -10.49 -2.69 -8.40
CA VAL A 83 -11.64 -1.77 -8.48
C VAL A 83 -12.96 -2.55 -8.47
N ASP A 84 -13.08 -3.60 -9.27
CA ASP A 84 -14.28 -4.42 -9.41
C ASP A 84 -14.65 -5.19 -8.12
N MET A 85 -13.72 -5.32 -7.16
CA MET A 85 -13.99 -5.86 -5.82
C MET A 85 -14.53 -4.82 -4.83
N GLY A 86 -14.92 -3.64 -5.32
CA GLY A 86 -15.58 -2.61 -4.54
C GLY A 86 -16.98 -3.00 -4.06
N HIS A 87 -17.48 -2.27 -3.06
CA HIS A 87 -18.83 -2.49 -2.54
C HIS A 87 -19.89 -2.15 -3.60
N PRO A 88 -21.02 -2.88 -3.69
CA PRO A 88 -22.02 -2.67 -4.76
C PRO A 88 -22.62 -1.27 -4.85
N GLU A 89 -22.71 -0.56 -3.73
CA GLU A 89 -23.34 0.76 -3.64
C GLU A 89 -22.35 1.94 -3.71
N TRP A 90 -21.16 1.80 -3.14
CA TRP A 90 -20.21 2.90 -3.00
C TRP A 90 -18.84 2.60 -3.62
N GLU A 91 -18.72 1.45 -4.29
CA GLU A 91 -17.62 1.03 -5.19
C GLU A 91 -16.20 1.03 -4.60
N GLY A 92 -16.05 1.40 -3.34
CA GLY A 92 -14.76 1.42 -2.63
C GLY A 92 -14.48 0.12 -1.88
N ARG A 93 -13.32 0.08 -1.23
CA ARG A 93 -12.86 -1.02 -0.35
C ARG A 93 -12.30 -0.44 0.95
N LEU A 94 -13.18 0.18 1.74
CA LEU A 94 -12.79 0.84 3.00
C LEU A 94 -12.14 -0.17 3.96
N SER A 95 -11.18 0.29 4.74
CA SER A 95 -10.49 -0.59 5.68
C SER A 95 -11.44 -1.16 6.74
N GLY A 96 -11.22 -2.41 7.13
CA GLY A 96 -12.05 -3.16 8.06
C GLY A 96 -13.35 -3.73 7.45
N THR A 97 -13.59 -3.54 6.15
CA THR A 97 -14.75 -4.10 5.44
C THR A 97 -14.49 -5.49 4.87
N VAL A 98 -15.55 -6.20 4.47
CA VAL A 98 -15.43 -7.50 3.79
C VAL A 98 -14.78 -7.35 2.41
N GLU A 99 -14.98 -6.21 1.76
CA GLU A 99 -14.38 -5.87 0.48
C GLU A 99 -12.84 -5.77 0.56
N GLU A 100 -12.30 -5.15 1.62
CA GLU A 100 -10.85 -5.13 1.86
C GLU A 100 -10.31 -6.55 2.07
N LYS A 101 -11.00 -7.37 2.86
CA LYS A 101 -10.62 -8.78 3.09
C LYS A 101 -10.59 -9.57 1.78
N ASN A 102 -11.64 -9.47 0.96
CA ASN A 102 -11.71 -10.16 -0.32
C ASN A 102 -10.56 -9.74 -1.25
N ALA A 103 -10.23 -8.45 -1.28
CA ALA A 103 -9.09 -7.95 -2.05
C ALA A 103 -7.75 -8.49 -1.52
N ALA A 104 -7.55 -8.54 -0.20
CA ALA A 104 -6.35 -9.11 0.41
C ALA A 104 -6.19 -10.60 0.06
N GLU A 105 -7.28 -11.38 0.09
CA GLU A 105 -7.29 -12.79 -0.32
C GLU A 105 -6.95 -12.96 -1.81
N ALA A 106 -7.51 -12.11 -2.68
CA ALA A 106 -7.21 -12.10 -4.11
C ALA A 106 -5.74 -11.76 -4.40
N ILE A 107 -5.17 -10.76 -3.70
CA ILE A 107 -3.74 -10.41 -3.82
C ILE A 107 -2.87 -11.58 -3.37
N LYS A 108 -3.18 -12.22 -2.24
CA LYS A 108 -2.45 -13.41 -1.77
C LYS A 108 -2.52 -14.55 -2.78
N PHE A 109 -3.68 -14.79 -3.38
CA PHE A 109 -3.84 -15.80 -4.42
C PHE A 109 -2.96 -15.49 -5.63
N ASN A 110 -2.97 -14.25 -6.12
CA ASN A 110 -2.14 -13.81 -7.25
C ASN A 110 -0.66 -14.01 -6.95
N PHE A 111 -0.16 -13.56 -5.80
CA PHE A 111 1.23 -13.78 -5.39
C PHE A 111 1.60 -15.26 -5.31
N SER A 112 0.74 -16.07 -4.68
CA SER A 112 0.97 -17.52 -4.58
C SER A 112 1.02 -18.18 -5.96
N SER A 113 0.17 -17.76 -6.89
CA SER A 113 0.16 -18.26 -8.27
C SER A 113 1.41 -17.89 -9.06
N MET A 114 2.05 -16.76 -8.72
CA MET A 114 3.33 -16.30 -9.27
C MET A 114 4.54 -16.96 -8.59
N GLY A 115 4.32 -17.88 -7.65
CA GLY A 115 5.39 -18.54 -6.90
C GLY A 115 5.96 -17.69 -5.76
N ILE A 116 5.30 -16.59 -5.40
CA ILE A 116 5.68 -15.72 -4.28
C ILE A 116 4.93 -16.20 -3.03
N PRO A 117 5.62 -16.68 -1.98
CA PRO A 117 4.96 -17.07 -0.73
C PRO A 117 4.35 -15.85 -0.05
N ALA A 118 3.04 -15.87 0.20
CA ALA A 118 2.30 -14.78 0.82
C ALA A 118 1.47 -15.26 2.02
N THR A 119 1.49 -14.49 3.11
CA THR A 119 0.65 -14.68 4.30
C THR A 119 -0.35 -13.52 4.44
N LEU A 120 -1.43 -13.76 5.18
CA LEU A 120 -2.34 -12.69 5.62
C LEU A 120 -2.07 -12.49 7.10
N GLU A 121 -1.78 -11.25 7.47
CA GLU A 121 -1.61 -10.84 8.86
C GLU A 121 -2.80 -9.97 9.24
N GLU A 122 -3.41 -10.27 10.38
CA GLU A 122 -4.58 -9.55 10.91
C GLU A 122 -4.15 -8.79 12.16
N PHE A 123 -4.63 -7.55 12.29
CA PHE A 123 -4.33 -6.67 13.41
C PHE A 123 -5.64 -6.10 13.97
N ASP A 124 -5.78 -6.13 15.29
CA ASP A 124 -6.87 -5.46 15.98
C ASP A 124 -6.52 -3.98 16.13
N VAL A 125 -7.13 -3.14 15.30
CA VAL A 125 -6.94 -1.69 15.29
C VAL A 125 -8.25 -0.96 15.55
N PRO A 126 -8.25 0.17 16.31
CA PRO A 126 -9.44 1.00 16.47
C PRO A 126 -9.82 1.65 15.13
N MET A 127 -10.94 1.20 14.56
CA MET A 127 -11.46 1.72 13.30
C MET A 127 -12.50 2.82 13.55
N PHE A 128 -12.49 3.85 12.71
CA PHE A 128 -13.59 4.81 12.64
C PHE A 128 -14.75 4.17 11.85
N VAL A 129 -15.98 4.41 12.28
CA VAL A 129 -17.18 3.92 11.58
C VAL A 129 -18.18 5.06 11.51
N ILE A 130 -18.79 5.25 10.33
CA ILE A 130 -19.88 6.19 10.17
C ILE A 130 -21.16 5.48 10.61
N GLY A 131 -21.62 5.78 11.83
CA GLY A 131 -22.73 5.06 12.46
C GLY A 131 -24.12 5.39 11.91
N ASN A 132 -24.32 6.63 11.45
CA ASN A 132 -25.55 7.09 10.79
C ASN A 132 -25.17 7.80 9.49
N ASP A 133 -26.10 7.85 8.54
CA ASP A 133 -25.91 8.61 7.31
C ASP A 133 -25.66 10.08 7.65
N PRO A 134 -24.49 10.62 7.26
CA PRO A 134 -24.18 12.01 7.55
C PRO A 134 -25.05 12.91 6.69
N ALA A 135 -25.43 14.05 7.27
CA ALA A 135 -26.22 15.06 6.59
C ALA A 135 -25.51 16.40 6.68
N LEU A 136 -25.30 17.03 5.52
CA LEU A 136 -24.86 18.41 5.41
C LEU A 136 -25.84 19.15 4.51
N SER A 137 -26.28 20.30 4.97
CA SER A 137 -27.20 21.13 4.21
C SER A 137 -27.02 22.59 4.59
N MET A 138 -27.09 23.46 3.60
CA MET A 138 -27.07 24.90 3.78
C MET A 138 -28.48 25.44 3.57
N CYS A 139 -28.86 26.44 4.36
CA CYS A 139 -30.13 27.12 4.14
C CYS A 139 -29.93 28.63 4.08
N THR A 140 -30.52 29.24 3.05
CA THR A 140 -30.72 30.68 2.96
C THR A 140 -32.11 31.00 3.53
N PRO A 141 -32.20 31.79 4.62
CA PRO A 141 -33.48 32.20 5.19
C PRO A 141 -34.40 32.87 4.18
N GLY A 142 -35.70 32.60 4.29
CA GLY A 142 -36.72 33.18 3.44
C GLY A 142 -37.17 34.58 3.89
N ASP A 143 -38.23 35.08 3.26
CA ASP A 143 -38.70 36.46 3.40
C ASP A 143 -39.17 36.82 4.82
N ILE A 144 -39.52 35.81 5.63
CA ILE A 144 -40.09 35.99 6.96
C ILE A 144 -39.32 35.27 8.08
N GLY A 145 -38.26 34.52 7.76
CA GLY A 145 -37.42 33.86 8.77
C GLY A 145 -36.65 34.86 9.65
N SER A 146 -36.28 36.01 9.10
CA SER A 146 -35.41 37.00 9.78
C SER A 146 -36.17 38.20 10.37
N ILE A 147 -37.52 38.22 10.32
CA ILE A 147 -38.31 39.33 10.89
C ILE A 147 -38.58 39.12 12.39
N ILE A 148 -38.63 40.21 13.16
CA ILE A 148 -38.95 40.15 14.59
C ILE A 148 -40.37 39.60 14.78
N GLY A 149 -40.48 38.44 15.45
CA GLY A 149 -41.75 37.72 15.65
C GLY A 149 -42.17 36.83 14.48
N GLY A 150 -41.31 36.67 13.47
CA GLY A 150 -41.47 35.71 12.38
C GLY A 150 -41.19 34.26 12.81
N PRO A 151 -41.50 33.27 11.94
CA PRO A 151 -41.08 31.89 12.16
C PRO A 151 -39.56 31.78 12.25
N THR A 152 -39.05 30.77 12.93
CA THR A 152 -37.61 30.50 12.96
C THR A 152 -37.09 30.31 11.52
N PRO A 153 -35.92 30.89 11.17
CA PRO A 153 -35.32 30.73 9.84
C PRO A 153 -35.27 29.28 9.39
N CYS A 154 -35.44 29.04 8.09
CA CYS A 154 -35.23 27.72 7.49
C CYS A 154 -36.20 26.61 7.95
N THR A 155 -37.31 27.00 8.60
CA THR A 155 -38.39 26.08 8.97
C THR A 155 -39.42 25.95 7.87
N ILE A 156 -40.32 24.95 7.97
CA ILE A 156 -41.43 24.76 7.01
C ILE A 156 -42.36 25.97 6.89
N THR A 157 -42.35 26.85 7.89
CA THR A 157 -43.14 28.08 7.95
C THR A 157 -42.42 29.29 7.35
N ASP A 158 -41.12 29.18 7.08
CA ASP A 158 -40.34 30.22 6.41
C ASP A 158 -40.57 30.16 4.89
N VAL A 159 -41.21 31.21 4.37
CA VAL A 159 -41.68 31.33 2.98
C VAL A 159 -40.52 31.74 2.09
N ASN A 160 -40.39 31.10 0.92
CA ASN A 160 -39.29 31.32 -0.02
C ASN A 160 -37.89 31.03 0.54
N ARG A 161 -37.78 30.15 1.55
CA ARG A 161 -36.47 29.61 1.95
C ARG A 161 -35.85 28.79 0.84
N ASP A 162 -34.54 28.81 0.77
CA ASP A 162 -33.75 27.95 -0.13
C ASP A 162 -32.89 27.01 0.69
N ILE A 163 -33.05 25.70 0.48
CA ILE A 163 -32.29 24.66 1.16
C ILE A 163 -31.52 23.88 0.11
N VAL A 164 -30.21 23.88 0.25
CA VAL A 164 -29.28 23.09 -0.57
C VAL A 164 -28.79 21.93 0.28
N GLU A 165 -29.15 20.72 -0.12
CA GLU A 165 -28.68 19.47 0.51
C GLU A 165 -27.44 18.98 -0.24
N PHE A 166 -26.46 18.48 0.50
CA PHE A 166 -25.25 17.89 -0.04
C PHE A 166 -25.27 16.38 0.17
N THR A 167 -24.90 15.64 -0.87
CA THR A 167 -24.86 14.18 -0.87
C THR A 167 -23.48 13.71 -0.45
N HIS A 168 -23.43 12.93 0.63
CA HIS A 168 -22.19 12.33 1.08
C HIS A 168 -21.63 11.36 0.03
N ARG A 169 -20.30 11.40 -0.19
CA ARG A 169 -19.53 10.69 -1.24
C ARG A 169 -19.64 11.25 -2.65
N GLU A 170 -20.53 12.22 -2.88
CA GLU A 170 -20.64 12.93 -4.16
C GLU A 170 -20.17 14.37 -3.97
N ASP A 171 -20.85 15.13 -3.11
CA ASP A 171 -20.57 16.54 -2.86
C ASP A 171 -19.56 16.76 -1.73
N TYR A 172 -19.50 15.85 -0.75
CA TYR A 172 -18.56 15.93 0.37
C TYR A 172 -18.20 14.57 0.95
N VAL A 173 -17.06 14.50 1.63
CA VAL A 173 -16.60 13.30 2.36
C VAL A 173 -16.22 13.65 3.79
N ILE A 174 -16.68 12.83 4.74
CA ILE A 174 -16.28 12.93 6.14
C ILE A 174 -14.83 12.45 6.28
N GLN A 175 -13.99 13.22 6.98
CA GLN A 175 -12.61 12.83 7.25
C GLN A 175 -12.53 11.82 8.41
N GLY A 176 -11.48 10.99 8.45
CA GLY A 176 -11.33 10.01 9.51
C GLY A 176 -11.23 10.67 10.88
N TYR A 177 -11.93 10.12 11.87
CA TYR A 177 -11.98 10.61 13.27
C TYR A 177 -12.52 12.03 13.46
N SER A 178 -13.34 12.53 12.54
CA SER A 178 -13.95 13.87 12.64
C SER A 178 -15.04 14.01 13.72
N GLY A 179 -15.37 12.94 14.45
CA GLY A 179 -16.44 12.92 15.46
C GLY A 179 -17.84 13.19 14.88
N SER A 180 -18.79 13.41 15.78
CA SER A 180 -20.19 13.73 15.47
C SER A 180 -20.62 15.07 16.07
N SER A 181 -21.39 15.84 15.30
CA SER A 181 -21.97 17.11 15.75
C SER A 181 -23.40 17.24 15.24
N PHE A 182 -24.29 17.76 16.08
CA PHE A 182 -25.69 17.99 15.73
C PHE A 182 -25.99 19.49 15.75
N ILE A 183 -25.85 20.10 14.57
CA ILE A 183 -26.07 21.53 14.34
C ILE A 183 -27.35 21.68 13.54
N ARG A 184 -28.30 22.46 14.04
CA ARG A 184 -29.56 22.77 13.37
C ARG A 184 -29.52 24.21 12.85
N TYR A 185 -30.37 24.52 11.88
CA TYR A 185 -30.51 25.90 11.38
C TYR A 185 -30.86 26.92 12.46
N VAL A 186 -31.58 26.50 13.51
CA VAL A 186 -31.97 27.38 14.62
C VAL A 186 -30.81 27.77 15.54
N ASP A 187 -29.69 27.04 15.44
CA ASP A 187 -28.50 27.30 16.24
C ASP A 187 -27.68 28.46 15.65
N ASP A 188 -27.98 28.89 14.41
CA ASP A 188 -27.41 30.07 13.71
C ASP A 188 -25.89 30.17 13.87
N ILE A 189 -25.22 29.05 13.60
CA ILE A 189 -23.77 28.94 13.81
C ILE A 189 -23.01 29.72 12.74
N THR A 190 -22.03 30.51 13.17
CA THR A 190 -21.18 31.27 12.25
C THR A 190 -20.25 30.33 11.49
N VAL A 191 -20.20 30.47 10.16
CA VAL A 191 -19.14 29.90 9.32
C VAL A 191 -18.09 30.97 9.07
N VAL A 192 -16.83 30.67 9.41
CA VAL A 192 -15.72 31.62 9.34
C VAL A 192 -14.68 31.12 8.36
N ASP A 193 -14.33 31.96 7.38
CA ASP A 193 -13.24 31.67 6.44
C ASP A 193 -11.88 31.87 7.11
N LEU A 194 -11.10 30.79 7.19
CA LEU A 194 -9.76 30.73 7.77
C LEU A 194 -8.66 30.72 6.69
N GLY A 195 -9.02 30.98 5.43
CA GLY A 195 -8.10 30.92 4.30
C GLY A 195 -7.46 29.54 4.18
N THR A 196 -6.14 29.47 4.11
CA THR A 196 -5.40 28.20 4.03
C THR A 196 -5.25 27.46 5.36
N GLY A 197 -5.80 28.00 6.47
CA GLY A 197 -5.76 27.34 7.77
C GLY A 197 -4.33 27.22 8.35
N ASN A 198 -3.43 28.12 7.98
CA ASN A 198 -2.09 28.17 8.58
C ASN A 198 -2.13 28.77 10.01
N GLU A 199 -0.97 28.82 10.68
CA GLU A 199 -0.85 29.35 12.06
C GLU A 199 -1.19 30.84 12.20
N SER A 200 -1.17 31.59 11.10
CA SER A 200 -1.47 33.03 11.09
C SER A 200 -2.94 33.37 10.85
N ALA A 201 -3.77 32.36 10.53
CA ALA A 201 -5.21 32.54 10.42
C ALA A 201 -5.83 32.85 11.79
N ASP A 202 -6.92 33.62 11.80
CA ASP A 202 -7.62 33.99 13.04
C ASP A 202 -8.55 32.87 13.51
N TRP A 203 -7.98 31.75 13.93
CA TRP A 203 -8.73 30.57 14.39
C TRP A 203 -9.71 30.88 15.53
N ALA A 204 -9.33 31.80 16.43
CA ALA A 204 -10.15 32.22 17.56
C ALA A 204 -11.45 32.91 17.12
N SER A 205 -11.48 33.51 15.94
CA SER A 205 -12.71 34.10 15.39
C SER A 205 -13.79 33.06 15.05
N ALA A 206 -13.40 31.79 14.89
CA ALA A 206 -14.29 30.67 14.62
C ALA A 206 -14.70 29.87 15.88
N ALA A 207 -14.39 30.35 17.08
CA ALA A 207 -14.73 29.67 18.33
C ALA A 207 -16.25 29.47 18.48
N ASN A 208 -16.68 28.25 18.83
CA ASN A 208 -18.07 27.77 18.81
C ASN A 208 -18.76 27.87 17.44
N GLY A 209 -17.99 28.08 16.37
CA GLY A 209 -18.42 28.20 14.99
C GLY A 209 -17.91 27.06 14.13
N VAL A 210 -18.13 27.16 12.82
CA VAL A 210 -17.55 26.26 11.82
C VAL A 210 -16.43 26.99 11.11
N GLY A 211 -15.21 26.44 11.16
CA GLY A 211 -14.10 26.93 10.35
C GLY A 211 -14.18 26.42 8.92
N LEU A 212 -13.94 27.29 7.95
CA LEU A 212 -13.82 26.95 6.54
C LEU A 212 -12.35 27.12 6.10
N VAL A 213 -11.75 26.07 5.56
CA VAL A 213 -10.35 26.07 5.11
C VAL A 213 -10.28 25.70 3.64
N TRP A 214 -9.57 26.51 2.86
CA TRP A 214 -9.23 26.23 1.48
C TRP A 214 -7.93 25.43 1.44
N LEU A 215 -8.00 24.20 0.92
CA LEU A 215 -6.83 23.35 0.76
C LEU A 215 -6.09 23.78 -0.50
N GLU A 216 -4.97 24.47 -0.33
CA GLU A 216 -4.05 24.92 -1.38
C GLU A 216 -2.70 24.16 -1.28
N PRO A 217 -1.81 24.21 -2.28
CA PRO A 217 -0.51 23.52 -2.28
C PRO A 217 0.34 23.67 -1.01
N GLU A 218 0.26 24.80 -0.34
CA GLU A 218 0.92 25.13 0.93
C GLU A 218 0.17 24.66 2.18
N THR A 219 -1.11 24.32 2.08
CA THR A 219 -1.93 23.93 3.22
C THR A 219 -1.37 22.68 3.88
N GLU A 220 -1.24 22.76 5.21
CA GLU A 220 -0.73 21.69 6.06
C GLU A 220 -1.67 20.47 6.08
N GLY A 221 -1.17 19.35 6.61
CA GLY A 221 -1.94 18.11 6.67
C GLY A 221 -3.14 18.19 7.62
N ASN A 222 -4.15 17.33 7.39
CA ASN A 222 -5.39 17.30 8.15
C ASN A 222 -5.20 17.27 9.67
N THR A 223 -4.17 16.59 10.18
CA THR A 223 -3.86 16.56 11.62
C THR A 223 -3.62 17.96 12.19
N ALA A 224 -2.87 18.80 11.49
CA ALA A 224 -2.56 20.15 11.95
C ALA A 224 -3.81 21.04 11.94
N LEU A 225 -4.62 20.96 10.89
CA LEU A 225 -5.88 21.69 10.79
C LEU A 225 -6.87 21.24 11.88
N PHE A 226 -6.99 19.93 12.09
CA PHE A 226 -7.86 19.36 13.10
C PHE A 226 -7.44 19.81 14.51
N GLN A 227 -6.14 19.72 14.82
CA GLN A 227 -5.61 20.16 16.10
C GLN A 227 -5.87 21.65 16.34
N ARG A 228 -5.65 22.51 15.35
CA ARG A 228 -5.94 23.95 15.48
C ARG A 228 -7.42 24.23 15.70
N GLY A 229 -8.30 23.52 15.00
CA GLY A 229 -9.74 23.63 15.22
C GLY A 229 -10.13 23.23 16.65
N ALA A 230 -9.60 22.12 17.14
CA ALA A 230 -9.82 21.67 18.52
C ALA A 230 -9.25 22.66 19.56
N ASP A 231 -8.03 23.14 19.36
CA ASP A 231 -7.35 24.08 20.27
C ASP A 231 -8.05 25.46 20.35
N ASN A 232 -8.93 25.78 19.39
CA ASN A 232 -9.71 27.02 19.33
C ASN A 232 -11.23 26.81 19.52
N ASP A 233 -11.64 25.65 20.05
CA ASP A 233 -13.03 25.33 20.37
C ASP A 233 -14.00 25.47 19.17
N LEU A 234 -13.56 25.10 17.95
CA LEU A 234 -14.46 25.04 16.80
C LEU A 234 -15.49 23.93 16.98
N ALA A 235 -16.73 24.20 16.59
CA ALA A 235 -17.82 23.21 16.56
C ALA A 235 -17.76 22.27 15.35
N GLY A 236 -17.03 22.68 14.31
CA GLY A 236 -16.81 21.91 13.09
C GLY A 236 -15.74 22.53 12.19
N LEU A 237 -15.20 21.74 11.29
CA LEU A 237 -14.24 22.17 10.29
C LEU A 237 -14.67 21.64 8.92
N ILE A 238 -14.80 22.54 7.95
CA ILE A 238 -15.06 22.23 6.55
C ILE A 238 -13.80 22.57 5.77
N THR A 239 -13.30 21.60 5.03
CA THR A 239 -12.15 21.78 4.14
C THR A 239 -12.62 21.71 2.69
N ILE A 240 -12.37 22.75 1.89
CA ILE A 240 -12.64 22.77 0.45
C ILE A 240 -11.37 22.36 -0.28
N ASN A 241 -11.45 21.35 -1.14
CA ASN A 241 -10.31 20.90 -1.92
C ASN A 241 -10.04 21.82 -3.12
N ASP A 242 -8.93 22.57 -3.09
CA ASP A 242 -8.45 23.42 -4.19
C ASP A 242 -6.97 23.10 -4.54
N LYS A 243 -6.55 21.87 -4.23
CA LYS A 243 -5.13 21.44 -4.29
C LYS A 243 -4.91 20.13 -5.01
N GLN A 244 -5.74 19.12 -4.74
CA GLN A 244 -5.44 17.73 -5.05
C GLN A 244 -6.45 17.18 -6.05
N ASN A 245 -5.95 16.41 -7.04
CA ASN A 245 -6.77 15.69 -8.02
C ASN A 245 -7.73 16.60 -8.82
N CYS A 246 -7.44 17.90 -8.86
CA CYS A 246 -8.15 18.87 -9.67
C CYS A 246 -7.83 18.62 -11.14
N ASP A 247 -8.86 18.44 -11.96
CA ASP A 247 -8.74 18.14 -13.40
C ASP A 247 -8.01 16.82 -13.74
N GLU A 248 -7.75 15.97 -12.75
CA GLU A 248 -7.03 14.70 -12.95
C GLU A 248 -7.99 13.53 -13.19
N LEU A 249 -9.06 13.45 -12.39
CA LEU A 249 -10.04 12.36 -12.45
C LEU A 249 -11.28 12.76 -13.26
N VAL A 250 -11.76 13.98 -13.01
CA VAL A 250 -12.92 14.59 -13.66
C VAL A 250 -12.50 15.99 -14.09
N ALA A 251 -12.75 16.33 -15.36
CA ALA A 251 -12.41 17.65 -15.88
C ALA A 251 -13.27 18.74 -15.22
N ASP A 252 -12.65 19.87 -14.88
CA ASP A 252 -13.24 21.00 -14.16
C ASP A 252 -13.73 20.65 -12.75
N ASP A 253 -13.14 19.64 -12.11
CA ASP A 253 -13.53 19.18 -10.77
C ASP A 253 -12.33 18.73 -9.91
N CYS A 254 -12.43 18.94 -8.60
CA CYS A 254 -11.44 18.61 -7.58
C CYS A 254 -12.00 17.53 -6.66
N VAL A 255 -11.93 16.27 -7.10
CA VAL A 255 -12.54 15.14 -6.36
C VAL A 255 -11.95 15.03 -4.94
N PRO A 256 -12.76 15.24 -3.88
CA PRO A 256 -12.28 15.15 -2.52
C PRO A 256 -12.05 13.67 -2.16
N TYR A 257 -10.95 13.40 -1.46
CA TYR A 257 -10.66 12.04 -0.99
C TYR A 257 -10.69 11.95 0.53
N PHE A 258 -11.11 10.79 1.01
CA PHE A 258 -11.08 10.44 2.41
C PHE A 258 -9.62 10.42 2.91
N LYS A 259 -9.33 11.22 3.93
CA LYS A 259 -8.05 11.16 4.67
C LYS A 259 -8.30 10.98 6.16
N SER A 260 -7.43 10.20 6.79
CA SER A 260 -7.38 10.12 8.25
C SER A 260 -6.61 11.29 8.83
N VAL A 261 -6.92 11.63 10.08
CA VAL A 261 -6.05 12.43 10.95
C VAL A 261 -5.15 11.52 11.78
N GLY A 262 -3.99 12.02 12.17
CA GLY A 262 -3.12 11.36 13.14
C GLY A 262 -3.68 11.55 14.55
N ILE A 263 -4.25 10.50 15.13
CA ILE A 263 -4.88 10.55 16.46
C ILE A 263 -3.89 10.52 17.63
N SER A 264 -2.62 10.20 17.39
CA SER A 264 -1.60 10.12 18.46
C SER A 264 -1.32 11.44 19.17
N SER A 265 -1.71 12.56 18.57
CA SER A 265 -1.53 13.92 19.10
C SER A 265 -2.85 14.56 19.52
N ILE A 266 -3.97 13.84 19.49
CA ILE A 266 -5.32 14.38 19.76
C ILE A 266 -5.91 13.68 21.00
N GLU A 267 -6.13 14.43 22.08
CA GLU A 267 -6.77 13.92 23.30
C GLU A 267 -7.82 14.91 23.83
N PRO A 268 -9.09 14.48 24.06
CA PRO A 268 -9.64 13.16 23.71
C PRO A 268 -9.88 13.01 22.20
N ILE A 269 -9.93 11.76 21.72
CA ILE A 269 -10.42 11.47 20.37
C ILE A 269 -11.91 11.88 20.33
N PRO A 270 -12.34 12.66 19.32
CA PRO A 270 -13.75 13.03 19.17
C PRO A 270 -14.64 11.79 19.08
N GLU A 271 -15.79 11.83 19.78
CA GLU A 271 -16.83 10.80 19.70
C GLU A 271 -17.73 10.96 18.47
#